data_AF-X1VVB3-F1
#
_entry.id   AF-X1VVB3-F1
#
_cell.length_a   1.000
_cell.length_b   1.000
_cell.length_c   1.000
_cell.angle_alpha   90.00
_cell.angle_beta   90.00
_cell.angle_gamma   90.00
#
_symmetry.space_group_name_H-M   'P 1'
#
loop_
_entity.id
_entity.type
_entity.pdbx_description
1 polymer ?
#
loop_
_entity_poly.entity_id
_entity_poly.type
_entity_poly.pdbx_seq_one_letter_code
_entity_poly.pdbx_strand_id
1 'polypeptide(L)'
;VLEITLNNGIDPQTGKKIGIETGEATQFNSFKNLLAAFKRQLHHFIDIKIRGNNIIERLYAAYMPAPFLSIIISDCIEKGKDYNAGGARYNTDYIQGVGIGSITDSLSTIKYHVFDQKNISMKKLKEVLNDNFAGYEEVRQLFLNKTPKYGNDDDYADEIMQLVFNAFYEEVNGRKNTKGGVYRINMLPTTCHIYFGSVVGATPDGRREKQPLSEGISPVQGADHLGPTAVIKSAAKMDQV
;
A
#
# COMPACT_ATOMS: atom_id res chain seq x y z
N VAL A 1 -1.30 -2.12 -6.37
CA VAL A 1 -2.44 -1.18 -6.57
C VAL A 1 -2.06 0.00 -7.49
N LEU A 2 -1.02 0.79 -7.17
CA LEU A 2 -0.62 1.92 -8.04
C LEU A 2 -0.26 1.49 -9.47
N GLU A 3 0.52 0.42 -9.64
CA GLU A 3 0.86 -0.13 -10.96
C GLU A 3 -0.40 -0.46 -11.80
N ILE A 4 -1.40 -1.07 -11.16
CA ILE A 4 -2.70 -1.37 -11.78
C ILE A 4 -3.47 -0.09 -12.13
N THR A 5 -3.34 0.96 -11.31
CA THR A 5 -3.95 2.27 -11.57
C THR A 5 -3.35 2.91 -12.83
N LEU A 6 -2.01 2.87 -12.98
CA LEU A 6 -1.29 3.43 -14.13
C LEU A 6 -1.59 2.68 -15.44
N ASN A 7 -2.04 1.43 -15.31
CA ASN A 7 -2.39 0.53 -16.40
C ASN A 7 -3.90 0.26 -16.51
N ASN A 8 -4.74 1.18 -15.99
CA ASN A 8 -6.18 1.16 -16.16
C ASN A 8 -6.87 -0.19 -15.80
N GLY A 9 -6.42 -0.82 -14.70
CA GLY A 9 -6.98 -2.09 -14.22
C GLY A 9 -6.25 -3.34 -14.73
N ILE A 10 -5.30 -3.21 -15.65
CA ILE A 10 -4.54 -4.32 -16.21
C ILE A 10 -3.25 -4.51 -15.40
N ASP A 11 -2.96 -5.76 -15.06
CA ASP A 11 -1.65 -6.15 -14.55
C ASP A 11 -0.68 -6.31 -15.73
N PRO A 12 0.37 -5.47 -15.82
CA PRO A 12 1.29 -5.49 -16.95
C PRO A 12 2.09 -6.80 -17.07
N GLN A 13 2.26 -7.57 -15.98
CA GLN A 13 3.01 -8.83 -16.03
C GLN A 13 2.20 -9.97 -16.62
N THR A 14 0.90 -10.05 -16.28
CA THR A 14 0.04 -11.14 -16.73
C THR A 14 -0.85 -10.77 -17.92
N GLY A 15 -0.97 -9.48 -18.23
CA GLY A 15 -1.92 -8.96 -19.22
C GLY A 15 -3.38 -9.10 -18.80
N LYS A 16 -3.65 -9.58 -17.58
CA LYS A 16 -5.01 -9.82 -17.08
C LYS A 16 -5.57 -8.54 -16.47
N LYS A 17 -6.85 -8.29 -16.72
CA LYS A 17 -7.60 -7.25 -16.03
C LYS A 17 -7.96 -7.74 -14.62
N ILE A 18 -7.20 -7.28 -13.63
CA ILE A 18 -7.39 -7.65 -12.22
C ILE A 18 -8.00 -6.52 -11.38
N GLY A 19 -7.99 -5.29 -11.89
CA GLY A 19 -8.63 -4.13 -11.28
C GLY A 19 -9.79 -3.61 -12.12
N ILE A 20 -10.25 -2.41 -11.76
CA ILE A 20 -11.33 -1.69 -12.47
C ILE A 20 -10.76 -0.69 -13.48
N GLU A 21 -11.58 -0.22 -14.42
CA GLU A 21 -11.16 0.86 -15.33
C GLU A 21 -11.26 2.20 -14.61
N THR A 22 -10.13 2.77 -14.22
CA THR A 22 -10.05 4.07 -13.55
C THR A 22 -9.71 5.22 -14.49
N GLY A 23 -9.62 4.95 -15.78
CA GLY A 23 -9.23 5.89 -16.84
C GLY A 23 -7.77 5.72 -17.22
N GLU A 24 -7.45 6.11 -18.45
CA GLU A 24 -6.09 6.08 -18.96
C GLU A 24 -5.21 7.09 -18.22
N ALA A 25 -4.09 6.64 -17.67
CA ALA A 25 -3.22 7.50 -16.87
C ALA A 25 -2.74 8.74 -17.64
N THR A 26 -2.53 8.63 -18.95
CA THR A 26 -2.13 9.72 -19.84
C THR A 26 -3.19 10.82 -20.00
N GLN A 27 -4.43 10.57 -19.59
CA GLN A 27 -5.54 11.52 -19.63
C GLN A 27 -5.76 12.24 -18.29
N PHE A 28 -5.02 11.89 -17.24
CA PHE A 28 -5.12 12.61 -15.97
C PHE A 28 -4.45 13.98 -16.08
N ASN A 29 -5.24 15.04 -15.86
CA ASN A 29 -4.77 16.42 -15.98
C ASN A 29 -4.23 16.99 -14.66
N SER A 30 -4.33 16.24 -13.56
CA SER A 30 -3.83 16.66 -12.24
C SER A 30 -3.46 15.47 -11.37
N PHE A 31 -2.57 15.69 -10.40
CA PHE A 31 -2.25 14.70 -9.37
C PHE A 31 -3.49 14.25 -8.58
N LYS A 32 -4.44 15.16 -8.34
CA LYS A 32 -5.72 14.84 -7.69
C LYS A 32 -6.53 13.81 -8.49
N ASN A 33 -6.54 13.88 -9.82
CA ASN A 33 -7.23 12.89 -10.65
C ASN A 33 -6.57 11.51 -10.55
N LEU A 34 -5.24 11.45 -10.56
CA LEU A 34 -4.50 10.21 -10.35
C LEU A 34 -4.76 9.63 -8.96
N LEU A 35 -4.73 10.46 -7.92
CA LEU A 35 -4.98 10.00 -6.55
C LEU A 35 -6.43 9.48 -6.40
N ALA A 36 -7.41 10.13 -7.03
CA ALA A 36 -8.78 9.64 -7.08
C ALA A 36 -8.89 8.29 -7.82
N ALA A 37 -8.17 8.11 -8.92
CA ALA A 37 -8.07 6.82 -9.61
C ALA A 37 -7.47 5.73 -8.72
N PHE A 38 -6.37 6.05 -8.02
CA PHE A 38 -5.72 5.15 -7.07
C PHE A 38 -6.67 4.75 -5.93
N LYS A 39 -7.38 5.70 -5.31
CA LYS A 39 -8.36 5.42 -4.25
C LYS A 39 -9.46 4.48 -4.73
N ARG A 40 -9.97 4.63 -5.96
CA ARG A 40 -10.97 3.70 -6.53
C ARG A 40 -10.40 2.29 -6.75
N GLN A 41 -9.15 2.15 -7.21
CA GLN A 41 -8.51 0.83 -7.29
C GLN A 41 -8.31 0.22 -5.90
N LEU A 42 -7.88 1.02 -4.93
CA LEU A 42 -7.69 0.57 -3.55
C LEU A 42 -9.00 0.02 -2.98
N HIS A 43 -10.09 0.78 -3.11
CA HIS A 43 -11.43 0.36 -2.73
C HIS A 43 -11.81 -1.01 -3.32
N HIS A 44 -11.63 -1.16 -4.63
CA HIS A 44 -11.92 -2.42 -5.33
C HIS A 44 -11.16 -3.62 -4.73
N PHE A 45 -9.85 -3.49 -4.50
CA PHE A 45 -9.04 -4.58 -3.94
C PHE A 45 -9.37 -4.88 -2.47
N ILE A 46 -9.67 -3.86 -1.67
CA ILE A 46 -10.07 -4.06 -0.27
C ILE A 46 -11.44 -4.75 -0.17
N ASP A 47 -12.39 -4.41 -1.04
CA ASP A 47 -13.69 -5.09 -1.11
C ASP A 47 -13.54 -6.58 -1.47
N ILE A 48 -12.65 -6.92 -2.40
CA ILE A 48 -12.32 -8.32 -2.71
C ILE A 48 -11.70 -9.01 -1.48
N LYS A 49 -10.70 -8.36 -0.86
CA LYS A 49 -9.97 -8.92 0.27
C LYS A 49 -10.88 -9.21 1.47
N ILE A 50 -11.76 -8.28 1.82
CA ILE A 50 -12.66 -8.42 2.97
C ILE A 50 -13.71 -9.49 2.74
N ARG A 51 -14.29 -9.58 1.52
CA ARG A 51 -15.19 -10.68 1.18
C ARG A 51 -14.51 -12.04 1.35
N GLY A 52 -13.29 -12.18 0.84
CA GLY A 52 -12.50 -13.41 1.01
C GLY A 52 -12.19 -13.71 2.47
N ASN A 53 -11.74 -12.70 3.24
CA ASN A 53 -11.42 -12.86 4.65
C ASN A 53 -12.62 -13.29 5.48
N ASN A 54 -13.81 -12.72 5.23
CA ASN A 54 -15.03 -13.09 5.96
C ASN A 54 -15.40 -14.56 5.73
N ILE A 55 -15.18 -15.10 4.53
CA ILE A 55 -15.37 -16.53 4.25
C ILE A 55 -14.37 -17.36 5.04
N ILE A 56 -13.07 -17.01 4.96
CA ILE A 56 -12.00 -17.71 5.68
C ILE A 56 -12.25 -17.70 7.19
N GLU A 57 -12.69 -16.58 7.75
CA GLU A 57 -13.01 -16.45 9.17
C GLU A 57 -14.17 -17.36 9.62
N ARG A 58 -15.16 -17.61 8.74
CA ARG A 58 -16.23 -18.58 9.00
C ARG A 58 -15.77 -20.02 8.87
N LEU A 59 -14.85 -20.31 7.94
CA LEU A 59 -14.21 -21.61 7.88
C LEU A 59 -13.40 -21.90 9.16
N TYR A 60 -12.65 -20.94 9.67
CA TYR A 60 -11.90 -21.10 10.92
C TYR A 60 -12.81 -21.39 12.12
N ALA A 61 -13.90 -20.66 12.27
CA ALA A 61 -14.83 -20.92 13.37
C ALA A 61 -15.55 -22.26 13.28
N ALA A 62 -15.84 -22.74 12.07
CA ALA A 62 -16.54 -24.02 11.87
C ALA A 62 -15.59 -25.23 11.98
N TYR A 63 -14.38 -25.12 11.43
CA TYR A 63 -13.50 -26.27 11.22
C TYR A 63 -12.21 -26.24 12.05
N MET A 64 -11.87 -25.11 12.66
CA MET A 64 -10.66 -24.95 13.47
C MET A 64 -10.97 -24.32 14.83
N PRO A 65 -11.93 -24.83 15.62
CA PRO A 65 -12.13 -24.32 16.97
C PRO A 65 -10.86 -24.51 17.80
N ALA A 66 -10.59 -23.55 18.68
CA ALA A 66 -9.39 -23.54 19.52
C ALA A 66 -9.78 -23.67 21.01
N PRO A 67 -10.28 -24.83 21.47
CA PRO A 67 -10.88 -24.98 22.80
C PRO A 67 -9.89 -24.69 23.93
N PHE A 68 -8.62 -25.09 23.79
CA PHE A 68 -7.61 -24.79 24.79
C PHE A 68 -7.35 -23.29 24.94
N LEU A 69 -7.30 -22.56 23.81
CA LEU A 69 -7.17 -21.10 23.83
C LEU A 69 -8.41 -20.45 24.46
N SER A 70 -9.60 -20.99 24.18
CA SER A 70 -10.86 -20.50 24.75
C SER A 70 -10.93 -20.60 26.28
N ILE A 71 -10.18 -21.50 26.92
CA ILE A 71 -10.16 -21.62 28.39
C ILE A 71 -9.40 -20.45 29.05
N ILE A 72 -8.38 -19.91 28.36
CA ILE A 72 -7.47 -18.91 28.92
C ILE A 72 -7.73 -17.49 28.42
N ILE A 73 -8.69 -17.29 27.52
CA ILE A 73 -9.08 -15.98 27.01
C ILE A 73 -10.37 -15.51 27.67
N SER A 74 -10.36 -14.27 28.17
CA SER A 74 -11.50 -13.66 28.83
C SER A 74 -12.76 -13.69 27.98
N ASP A 75 -13.88 -13.96 28.66
CA ASP A 75 -15.26 -13.98 28.16
C ASP A 75 -15.62 -15.15 27.23
N CYS A 76 -14.67 -15.98 26.78
CA CYS A 76 -14.98 -17.16 25.96
C CYS A 76 -15.85 -18.18 26.72
N ILE A 77 -15.50 -18.50 27.97
CA ILE A 77 -16.27 -19.41 28.83
C ILE A 77 -17.62 -18.78 29.18
N GLU A 78 -17.64 -17.52 29.61
CA GLU A 78 -18.85 -16.80 29.98
C GLU A 78 -19.87 -16.72 28.83
N LYS A 79 -19.39 -16.51 27.59
CA LYS A 79 -20.23 -16.47 26.38
C LYS A 79 -20.54 -17.85 25.81
N GLY A 80 -19.93 -18.93 26.33
CA GLY A 80 -20.05 -20.28 25.76
C GLY A 80 -19.63 -20.34 24.29
N LYS A 81 -18.61 -19.56 23.90
CA LYS A 81 -18.23 -19.36 22.49
C LYS A 81 -16.73 -19.53 22.31
N ASP A 82 -16.34 -20.31 21.30
CA ASP A 82 -14.94 -20.52 20.95
C ASP A 82 -14.24 -19.20 20.54
N TYR A 83 -12.94 -19.12 20.81
CA TYR A 83 -12.07 -18.01 20.42
C TYR A 83 -12.18 -17.66 18.93
N ASN A 84 -12.07 -18.63 18.03
CA ASN A 84 -12.15 -18.38 16.58
C ASN A 84 -13.58 -18.03 16.13
N ALA A 85 -14.59 -18.37 16.93
CA ALA A 85 -15.97 -17.95 16.73
C ALA A 85 -16.28 -16.54 17.28
N GLY A 86 -15.34 -15.90 17.97
CA GLY A 86 -15.50 -14.56 18.55
C GLY A 86 -15.86 -14.55 20.04
N GLY A 87 -15.42 -15.55 20.80
CA GLY A 87 -15.63 -15.60 22.25
C GLY A 87 -14.87 -14.52 23.03
N ALA A 88 -13.75 -14.02 22.50
CA ALA A 88 -12.94 -13.01 23.17
C ALA A 88 -13.73 -11.71 23.46
N ARG A 89 -13.31 -10.98 24.50
CA ARG A 89 -13.86 -9.65 24.84
C ARG A 89 -13.83 -8.68 23.66
N TYR A 90 -12.69 -8.64 22.96
CA TYR A 90 -12.45 -7.78 21.80
C TYR A 90 -12.05 -8.64 20.61
N ASN A 91 -12.65 -8.36 19.45
CA ASN A 91 -12.40 -9.11 18.22
C ASN A 91 -12.03 -8.14 17.10
N THR A 92 -10.74 -7.92 16.88
CA THR A 92 -10.21 -7.07 15.81
C THR A 92 -9.49 -7.92 14.78
N ASP A 93 -9.66 -7.57 13.50
CA ASP A 93 -8.89 -8.17 12.40
C ASP A 93 -8.09 -7.11 11.68
N TYR A 94 -6.95 -7.49 11.11
CA TYR A 94 -6.01 -6.56 10.51
C TYR A 94 -5.76 -6.89 9.05
N ILE A 95 -5.69 -5.85 8.21
CA ILE A 95 -5.08 -5.93 6.88
C ILE A 95 -3.72 -5.24 6.98
N GLN A 96 -2.65 -5.98 6.65
CA GLN A 96 -1.29 -5.46 6.66
C GLN A 96 -1.02 -4.63 5.40
N GLY A 97 -0.66 -3.37 5.57
CA GLY A 97 -0.11 -2.52 4.52
C GLY A 97 1.38 -2.78 4.31
N VAL A 98 1.83 -2.81 3.06
CA VAL A 98 3.22 -3.05 2.66
C VAL A 98 3.65 -2.06 1.59
N GLY A 99 4.88 -1.55 1.67
CA GLY A 99 5.48 -0.72 0.63
C GLY A 99 5.11 0.77 0.72
N ILE A 100 4.86 1.31 1.92
CA ILE A 100 4.45 2.71 2.10
C ILE A 100 5.51 3.71 1.63
N GLY A 101 6.79 3.44 1.85
CA GLY A 101 7.89 4.25 1.30
C GLY A 101 7.90 4.21 -0.23
N SER A 102 7.86 3.00 -0.82
CA SER A 102 7.88 2.84 -2.29
C SER A 102 6.72 3.53 -2.99
N ILE A 103 5.49 3.43 -2.47
CA ILE A 103 4.34 4.11 -3.07
C ILE A 103 4.39 5.63 -2.83
N THR A 104 4.86 6.08 -1.67
CA THR A 104 5.03 7.50 -1.38
C THR A 104 6.00 8.13 -2.37
N ASP A 105 7.19 7.55 -2.50
CA ASP A 105 8.22 8.06 -3.40
C ASP A 105 7.78 7.95 -4.86
N SER A 106 7.02 6.92 -5.22
CA SER A 106 6.46 6.79 -6.57
C SER A 106 5.46 7.90 -6.88
N LEU A 107 4.54 8.19 -5.95
CA LEU A 107 3.58 9.28 -6.11
C LEU A 107 4.25 10.65 -6.03
N SER A 108 5.31 10.80 -5.22
CA SER A 108 6.16 11.99 -5.16
C SER A 108 6.82 12.26 -6.51
N THR A 109 7.44 11.25 -7.14
CA THR A 109 7.99 11.37 -8.49
C THR A 109 6.93 11.82 -9.48
N ILE A 110 5.76 11.18 -9.48
CA ILE A 110 4.70 11.52 -10.43
C ILE A 110 4.21 12.95 -10.21
N LYS A 111 3.90 13.32 -8.97
CA LYS A 111 3.46 14.68 -8.63
C LYS A 111 4.51 15.70 -9.06
N TYR A 112 5.77 15.47 -8.69
CA TYR A 112 6.84 16.43 -8.87
C TYR A 112 7.23 16.58 -10.34
N HIS A 113 7.53 15.48 -11.04
CA HIS A 113 8.07 15.55 -12.39
C HIS A 113 7.01 15.59 -13.49
N VAL A 114 5.82 15.02 -13.28
CA VAL A 114 4.76 15.01 -14.31
C VAL A 114 3.83 16.20 -14.19
N PHE A 115 3.38 16.52 -12.97
CA PHE A 115 2.34 17.53 -12.75
C PHE A 115 2.90 18.92 -12.39
N ASP A 116 3.86 18.98 -11.47
CA ASP A 116 4.35 20.26 -10.93
C ASP A 116 5.45 20.87 -11.84
N GLN A 117 6.57 20.18 -12.00
CA GLN A 117 7.72 20.66 -12.80
C GLN A 117 7.57 20.37 -14.30
N LYS A 118 6.76 19.37 -14.67
CA LYS A 118 6.52 18.94 -16.06
C LYS A 118 7.81 18.59 -16.82
N ASN A 119 8.80 18.06 -16.13
CA ASN A 119 10.07 17.58 -16.70
C ASN A 119 9.86 16.34 -17.61
N ILE A 120 8.80 15.57 -17.37
CA ILE A 120 8.46 14.37 -18.16
C ILE A 120 6.94 14.26 -18.33
N SER A 121 6.48 13.80 -19.49
CA SER A 121 5.05 13.52 -19.70
C SER A 121 4.65 12.18 -19.07
N MET A 122 3.37 12.02 -18.70
CA MET A 122 2.85 10.74 -18.23
C MET A 122 3.05 9.62 -19.27
N LYS A 123 2.95 9.93 -20.56
CA LYS A 123 3.23 8.98 -21.64
C LYS A 123 4.67 8.48 -21.56
N LYS A 124 5.64 9.39 -21.43
CA LYS A 124 7.06 9.02 -21.33
C LYS A 124 7.36 8.27 -20.03
N LEU A 125 6.72 8.64 -18.92
CA LEU A 125 6.84 7.87 -17.68
C LEU A 125 6.42 6.41 -17.90
N LYS A 126 5.24 6.15 -18.50
CA LYS A 126 4.79 4.77 -18.77
C LYS A 126 5.76 3.99 -19.65
N GLU A 127 6.28 4.64 -20.70
CA GLU A 127 7.28 4.05 -21.58
C GLU A 127 8.55 3.63 -20.81
N VAL A 128 9.10 4.53 -20.01
CA VAL A 128 10.29 4.28 -19.18
C VAL A 128 10.08 3.12 -18.19
N LEU A 129 8.90 3.03 -17.58
CA LEU A 129 8.57 1.95 -16.65
C LEU A 129 8.39 0.61 -17.37
N ASN A 130 7.74 0.59 -18.54
CA ASN A 130 7.57 -0.62 -19.35
C ASN A 130 8.92 -1.19 -19.82
N ASP A 131 9.87 -0.32 -20.15
CA ASP A 131 11.22 -0.72 -20.56
C ASP A 131 12.15 -0.97 -19.37
N ASN A 132 11.63 -0.96 -18.12
CA ASN A 132 12.39 -1.18 -16.89
C ASN A 132 13.65 -0.28 -16.81
N PHE A 133 13.50 0.99 -17.24
CA PHE A 133 14.57 1.98 -17.36
C PHE A 133 15.69 1.64 -18.36
N ALA A 134 15.56 0.59 -19.18
CA ALA A 134 16.54 0.27 -20.21
C ALA A 134 16.59 1.39 -21.27
N GLY A 135 17.76 1.99 -21.48
CA GLY A 135 17.93 3.16 -22.35
C GLY A 135 17.45 4.48 -21.75
N TYR A 136 17.07 4.50 -20.47
CA TYR A 136 16.55 5.67 -19.75
C TYR A 136 17.20 5.85 -18.37
N GLU A 137 18.47 5.49 -18.23
CA GLU A 137 19.16 5.58 -16.93
C GLU A 137 19.26 7.04 -16.46
N GLU A 138 19.36 8.00 -17.37
CA GLU A 138 19.30 9.43 -17.05
C GLU A 138 17.97 9.83 -16.39
N VAL A 139 16.85 9.27 -16.85
CA VAL A 139 15.53 9.46 -16.23
C VAL A 139 15.48 8.76 -14.88
N ARG A 140 16.05 7.56 -14.76
CA ARG A 140 16.12 6.83 -13.48
C ARG A 140 16.93 7.62 -12.45
N GLN A 141 18.08 8.17 -12.84
CA GLN A 141 18.92 8.99 -11.96
C GLN A 141 18.24 10.31 -11.59
N LEU A 142 17.42 10.88 -12.47
CA LEU A 142 16.55 12.01 -12.12
C LEU A 142 15.56 11.61 -11.02
N PHE A 143 14.86 10.48 -11.14
CA PHE A 143 13.88 10.04 -10.15
C PHE A 143 14.50 9.62 -8.81
N LEU A 144 15.70 9.07 -8.81
CA LEU A 144 16.40 8.68 -7.58
C LEU A 144 16.94 9.88 -6.82
N ASN A 145 17.52 10.85 -7.52
CA ASN A 145 18.35 11.89 -6.90
C ASN A 145 17.75 13.30 -6.94
N LYS A 146 16.69 13.53 -7.72
CA LYS A 146 16.10 14.86 -7.97
C LYS A 146 14.60 14.88 -7.74
N THR A 147 14.11 14.06 -6.81
CA THR A 147 12.73 14.02 -6.34
C THR A 147 12.73 14.09 -4.80
N PRO A 148 11.82 14.83 -4.15
CA PRO A 148 11.58 14.72 -2.71
C PRO A 148 11.24 13.28 -2.29
N LYS A 149 11.92 12.74 -1.27
CA LYS A 149 11.75 11.35 -0.80
C LYS A 149 11.32 11.30 0.66
N TYR A 150 10.45 10.34 0.98
CA TYR A 150 10.03 10.05 2.33
C TYR A 150 11.21 9.67 3.23
N GLY A 151 11.18 10.11 4.49
CA GLY A 151 12.26 9.84 5.46
C GLY A 151 13.27 10.98 5.64
N ASN A 152 13.01 12.15 5.06
CA ASN A 152 13.91 13.30 5.08
C ASN A 152 13.34 14.52 5.82
N ASP A 153 12.25 14.38 6.59
CA ASP A 153 11.49 15.50 7.17
C ASP A 153 11.08 16.54 6.10
N ASP A 154 10.79 16.06 4.89
CA ASP A 154 10.37 16.87 3.74
C ASP A 154 8.85 16.73 3.58
N ASP A 155 8.12 17.80 3.93
CA ASP A 155 6.66 17.84 3.89
C ASP A 155 6.11 17.51 2.49
N TYR A 156 6.85 17.77 1.41
CA TYR A 156 6.38 17.42 0.08
C TYR A 156 6.13 15.92 -0.08
N ALA A 157 7.05 15.07 0.41
CA ALA A 157 6.91 13.62 0.36
C ALA A 157 6.08 13.10 1.54
N ASP A 158 6.24 13.69 2.73
CA ASP A 158 5.55 13.24 3.94
C ASP A 158 4.03 13.49 3.87
N GLU A 159 3.57 14.58 3.27
CA GLU A 159 2.13 14.82 3.02
C GLU A 159 1.56 13.76 2.06
N ILE A 160 2.35 13.29 1.08
CA ILE A 160 1.94 12.20 0.18
C ILE A 160 1.84 10.88 0.95
N MET A 161 2.78 10.61 1.85
CA MET A 161 2.71 9.46 2.74
C MET A 161 1.42 9.50 3.56
N GLN A 162 1.08 10.64 4.16
CA GLN A 162 -0.17 10.82 4.92
C GLN A 162 -1.40 10.59 4.03
N LEU A 163 -1.42 11.09 2.80
CA LEU A 163 -2.52 10.86 1.86
C LEU A 163 -2.71 9.37 1.53
N VAL A 164 -1.62 8.62 1.33
CA VAL A 164 -1.67 7.19 1.06
C VAL A 164 -2.11 6.41 2.30
N PHE A 165 -1.53 6.72 3.46
CA PHE A 165 -1.88 6.10 4.73
C PHE A 165 -3.37 6.30 5.04
N ASN A 166 -3.85 7.54 4.97
CA ASN A 166 -5.25 7.89 5.23
C ASN A 166 -6.19 7.21 4.23
N ALA A 167 -5.82 7.13 2.94
CA ALA A 167 -6.61 6.40 1.96
C ALA A 167 -6.78 4.91 2.31
N PHE A 168 -5.72 4.27 2.82
CA PHE A 168 -5.78 2.88 3.25
C PHE A 168 -6.55 2.71 4.56
N TYR A 169 -6.34 3.62 5.52
CA TYR A 169 -7.07 3.65 6.79
C TYR A 169 -8.58 3.79 6.56
N GLU A 170 -9.00 4.81 5.81
CA GLU A 170 -10.42 5.09 5.50
C GLU A 170 -11.10 3.89 4.84
N GLU A 171 -10.35 3.15 4.01
CA GLU A 171 -10.89 2.04 3.24
C GLU A 171 -11.10 0.78 4.10
N VAL A 172 -10.32 0.58 5.16
CA VAL A 172 -10.35 -0.66 5.96
C VAL A 172 -11.00 -0.44 7.33
N ASN A 173 -10.66 0.66 8.00
CA ASN A 173 -10.95 0.87 9.40
C ASN A 173 -12.46 0.92 9.67
N GLY A 174 -12.91 0.11 10.62
CA GLY A 174 -14.31 0.10 11.07
C GLY A 174 -15.25 -0.82 10.27
N ARG A 175 -14.79 -1.40 9.15
CA ARG A 175 -15.55 -2.45 8.45
C ARG A 175 -15.80 -3.63 9.39
N LYS A 176 -16.99 -4.22 9.36
CA LYS A 176 -17.35 -5.32 10.29
C LYS A 176 -16.65 -6.62 9.92
N ASN A 177 -16.18 -7.36 10.92
CA ASN A 177 -15.81 -8.78 10.78
C ASN A 177 -17.01 -9.68 11.13
N THR A 178 -16.85 -10.99 11.02
CA THR A 178 -17.89 -11.98 11.31
C THR A 178 -17.89 -12.47 12.77
N LYS A 179 -16.95 -11.98 13.59
CA LYS A 179 -16.82 -12.24 15.04
C LYS A 179 -17.51 -11.20 15.93
N GLY A 180 -18.15 -10.18 15.34
CA GLY A 180 -18.85 -9.12 16.08
C GLY A 180 -18.00 -7.89 16.41
N GLY A 181 -16.79 -7.78 15.85
CA GLY A 181 -15.95 -6.60 15.91
C GLY A 181 -15.67 -5.99 14.53
N VAL A 182 -14.46 -5.49 14.34
CA VAL A 182 -14.11 -4.63 13.20
C VAL A 182 -12.70 -4.87 12.67
N TYR A 183 -12.51 -4.53 11.40
CA TYR A 183 -11.20 -4.43 10.77
C TYR A 183 -10.48 -3.14 11.18
N ARG A 184 -9.16 -3.26 11.23
CA ARG A 184 -8.14 -2.24 11.49
C ARG A 184 -6.99 -2.44 10.50
N ILE A 185 -6.03 -1.51 10.48
CA ILE A 185 -4.81 -1.63 9.67
C ILE A 185 -3.58 -1.74 10.56
N ASN A 186 -2.51 -2.31 10.00
CA ASN A 186 -1.16 -2.18 10.53
C ASN A 186 -0.16 -2.14 9.36
N MET A 187 1.05 -1.64 9.61
CA MET A 187 2.07 -1.44 8.59
C MET A 187 3.29 -2.32 8.89
N LEU A 188 3.20 -3.61 8.55
CA LEU A 188 4.23 -4.61 8.84
C LEU A 188 4.29 -5.64 7.71
N PRO A 189 5.46 -5.89 7.09
CA PRO A 189 5.57 -6.82 5.98
C PRO A 189 6.06 -8.21 6.36
N THR A 190 6.73 -8.40 7.50
CA THR A 190 7.62 -9.57 7.72
C THR A 190 8.57 -9.68 6.52
N THR A 191 8.49 -10.73 5.69
CA THR A 191 9.28 -10.88 4.45
C THR A 191 8.45 -10.65 3.18
N CYS A 192 7.17 -10.28 3.32
CA CYS A 192 6.24 -10.14 2.20
C CYS A 192 6.63 -9.00 1.23
N HIS A 193 7.37 -7.99 1.70
CA HIS A 193 7.92 -6.92 0.85
C HIS A 193 8.88 -7.43 -0.23
N ILE A 194 9.54 -8.58 -0.01
CA ILE A 194 10.33 -9.29 -1.03
C ILE A 194 9.41 -9.93 -2.06
N TYR A 195 8.41 -10.69 -1.62
CA TYR A 195 7.46 -11.35 -2.52
C TYR A 195 6.68 -10.34 -3.36
N PHE A 196 6.09 -9.33 -2.72
CA PHE A 196 5.38 -8.27 -3.44
C PHE A 196 6.30 -7.53 -4.40
N GLY A 197 7.55 -7.24 -4.01
CA GLY A 197 8.55 -6.69 -4.93
C GLY A 197 8.75 -7.55 -6.17
N SER A 198 8.88 -8.87 -5.99
CA SER A 198 9.12 -9.86 -7.06
C SER A 198 8.01 -9.97 -8.10
N VAL A 199 6.80 -9.50 -7.77
CA VAL A 199 5.61 -9.51 -8.64
C VAL A 199 5.16 -8.10 -9.00
N VAL A 200 6.04 -7.10 -8.93
CA VAL A 200 5.77 -5.72 -9.39
C VAL A 200 6.85 -5.31 -10.40
N GLY A 201 6.42 -4.68 -11.49
CA GLY A 201 7.29 -4.11 -12.53
C GLY A 201 8.10 -2.92 -12.01
N ALA A 202 8.77 -2.18 -12.89
CA ALA A 202 9.49 -0.98 -12.47
C ALA A 202 8.52 0.09 -11.91
N THR A 203 8.95 0.82 -10.87
CA THR A 203 8.11 1.84 -10.21
C THR A 203 8.66 3.27 -10.36
N PRO A 204 7.79 4.30 -10.33
CA PRO A 204 8.20 5.69 -10.51
C PRO A 204 9.21 6.21 -9.46
N ASP A 205 9.34 5.56 -8.31
CA ASP A 205 10.39 5.88 -7.32
C ASP A 205 11.82 5.61 -7.85
N GLY A 206 11.94 4.98 -9.02
CA GLY A 206 13.20 4.60 -9.64
C GLY A 206 13.51 3.13 -9.45
N ARG A 207 12.79 2.40 -8.59
CA ARG A 207 13.05 0.97 -8.32
C ARG A 207 12.82 0.14 -9.59
N ARG A 208 13.76 -0.74 -9.91
CA ARG A 208 13.65 -1.65 -11.07
C ARG A 208 12.68 -2.78 -10.76
N GLU A 209 12.17 -3.43 -11.81
CA GLU A 209 11.26 -4.56 -11.66
C GLU A 209 11.81 -5.63 -10.70
N LYS A 210 10.91 -6.32 -10.01
CA LYS A 210 11.22 -7.47 -9.15
C LYS A 210 12.09 -7.20 -7.92
N GLN A 211 12.59 -5.98 -7.74
CA GLN A 211 13.32 -5.59 -6.53
C GLN A 211 12.37 -5.49 -5.33
N PRO A 212 12.82 -5.72 -4.09
CA PRO A 212 12.01 -5.53 -2.89
C PRO A 212 11.34 -4.16 -2.80
N LEU A 213 10.15 -4.11 -2.22
CA LEU A 213 9.52 -2.85 -1.78
C LEU A 213 10.14 -2.38 -0.45
N SER A 214 9.83 -1.15 -0.04
CA SER A 214 10.18 -0.64 1.29
C SER A 214 9.61 -1.54 2.41
N GLU A 215 10.40 -1.74 3.45
CA GLU A 215 10.06 -2.55 4.62
C GLU A 215 9.35 -1.70 5.67
N GLY A 216 8.29 -2.22 6.30
CA GLY A 216 7.55 -1.54 7.36
C GLY A 216 7.05 -0.15 6.95
N ILE A 217 7.34 0.82 7.82
CA ILE A 217 7.20 2.26 7.58
C ILE A 217 8.56 2.92 7.32
N SER A 218 9.60 2.15 7.02
CA SER A 218 10.94 2.66 6.78
C SER A 218 11.02 3.38 5.42
N PRO A 219 11.93 4.36 5.28
CA PRO A 219 12.27 4.93 3.97
C PRO A 219 12.71 3.85 2.97
N VAL A 220 12.59 4.15 1.67
CA VAL A 220 13.17 3.29 0.63
C VAL A 220 14.69 3.24 0.80
N GLN A 221 15.31 2.11 0.49
CA GLN A 221 16.75 1.91 0.70
C GLN A 221 17.57 2.99 -0.01
N GLY A 222 18.32 3.77 0.77
CA GLY A 222 19.17 4.84 0.26
C GLY A 222 18.42 6.11 -0.18
N ALA A 223 17.17 6.30 0.26
CA ALA A 223 16.39 7.50 0.00
C ALA A 223 16.48 8.53 1.15
N ASP A 224 16.83 8.08 2.35
CA ASP A 224 17.03 8.90 3.55
C ASP A 224 18.47 9.44 3.63
N HIS A 225 18.65 10.73 3.37
CA HIS A 225 19.97 11.39 3.31
C HIS A 225 20.19 12.39 4.45
N LEU A 226 19.15 12.74 5.20
CA LEU A 226 19.20 13.75 6.29
C LEU A 226 19.31 13.13 7.70
N GLY A 227 19.73 11.87 7.77
CA GLY A 227 20.03 11.16 9.01
C GLY A 227 18.80 10.67 9.79
N PRO A 228 19.01 9.89 10.86
CA PRO A 228 17.94 9.17 11.55
C PRO A 228 16.92 10.08 12.23
N THR A 229 17.30 11.30 12.62
CA THR A 229 16.36 12.29 13.18
C THR A 229 15.31 12.72 12.15
N ALA A 230 15.69 12.87 10.88
CA ALA A 230 14.74 13.20 9.82
C ALA A 230 13.79 12.02 9.56
N VAL A 231 14.31 10.79 9.58
CA VAL A 231 13.51 9.56 9.42
C VAL A 231 12.42 9.45 10.48
N ILE A 232 12.78 9.59 11.77
CA ILE A 232 11.78 9.48 12.86
C ILE A 232 10.75 10.60 12.79
N LYS A 233 11.12 11.81 12.33
CA LYS A 233 10.17 12.91 12.16
C LYS A 233 9.19 12.64 11.02
N SER A 234 9.67 12.20 9.86
CA SER A 234 8.79 11.78 8.75
C SER A 234 7.85 10.64 9.18
N ALA A 235 8.38 9.63 9.87
CA ALA A 235 7.57 8.51 10.36
C ALA A 235 6.53 8.95 11.42
N ALA A 236 6.87 9.93 12.26
CA ALA A 236 5.96 10.48 13.27
C ALA A 236 4.81 11.32 12.68
N LYS A 237 4.89 11.72 11.41
CA LYS A 237 3.77 12.37 10.70
C LYS A 237 2.67 11.38 10.31
N MET A 238 2.95 10.08 10.32
CA MET A 238 1.92 9.03 10.18
C MET A 238 1.18 8.91 11.50
N ASP A 239 -0.16 8.95 11.47
CA ASP A 239 -0.95 8.80 12.69
C ASP A 239 -0.88 7.35 13.21
N GLN A 240 -0.19 7.16 14.32
CA GLN A 240 0.06 5.84 14.93
C GLN A 240 -1.02 5.42 15.93
N VAL A 241 -2.01 6.28 16.22
CA VAL A 241 -2.96 6.12 17.35
C VAL A 241 -4.41 5.98 16.89
#